data_AF-A0A1Z5TFW6-F1
#
_entry.id   AF-A0A1Z5TFW6-F1
#
_cell.length_a   1.000
_cell.length_b   1.000
_cell.length_c   1.000
_cell.angle_alpha   90.00
_cell.angle_beta   90.00
_cell.angle_gamma   90.00
#
_symmetry.space_group_name_H-M   'P 1'
#
loop_
_entity.id
_entity.type
_entity.pdbx_description
1 polymer ?
#
loop_
_entity_poly.entity_id
_entity_poly.type
_entity_poly.pdbx_seq_one_letter_code
_entity_poly.pdbx_strand_id
1 'polypeptide(L)'
;MTLDYKRFRTAQLARFARNRNLDVEVRPRQERGCYLRALIDADNDATFRFFDLPAEMRNTVYEHLLTLRDLNHGWRCYPEILATCKQVNREARGTFTQTANN
;
A
#
# COMPACT_ATOMS: atom_id res chain seq x y z
N MET A 1 2.03 5.07 -5.22
CA MET A 1 2.60 6.30 -5.79
C MET A 1 4.01 6.45 -5.24
N THR A 2 5.02 6.08 -6.02
CA THR A 2 6.43 6.21 -5.62
C THR A 2 6.90 7.64 -5.85
N LEU A 3 7.57 8.22 -4.85
CA LEU A 3 8.13 9.58 -4.94
C LEU A 3 9.32 9.57 -5.91
N ASP A 4 9.40 10.54 -6.82
CA ASP A 4 10.61 10.71 -7.63
C ASP A 4 11.73 11.35 -6.79
N TYR A 5 12.51 10.51 -6.12
CA TYR A 5 13.61 10.92 -5.24
C TYR A 5 14.70 11.74 -5.96
N LYS A 6 14.82 11.64 -7.29
CA LYS A 6 15.85 12.38 -8.05
C LYS A 6 15.65 13.89 -7.96
N ARG A 7 14.42 14.35 -7.70
CA ARG A 7 14.06 15.77 -7.61
C ARG A 7 14.45 16.44 -6.30
N PHE A 8 14.81 15.67 -5.27
CA PHE A 8 15.11 16.20 -3.95
C PHE A 8 16.61 16.41 -3.75
N ARG A 9 16.98 17.40 -2.91
CA ARG A 9 18.37 17.65 -2.50
C ARG A 9 18.85 16.56 -1.52
N THR A 10 20.16 16.37 -1.42
CA THR A 10 20.75 15.34 -0.53
C THR A 10 20.31 15.49 0.92
N ALA A 11 20.25 16.71 1.46
CA ALA A 11 19.76 16.97 2.82
C ALA A 11 18.29 16.54 3.02
N GLN A 12 17.44 16.65 2.00
CA GLN A 12 16.06 16.19 2.06
C GLN A 12 15.99 14.66 2.01
N LEU A 13 16.80 14.02 1.16
CA LEU A 13 16.91 12.56 1.12
C LEU A 13 17.39 12.00 2.46
N ALA A 14 18.40 12.62 3.08
CA ALA A 14 18.88 12.27 4.41
C ALA A 14 17.79 12.41 5.48
N ARG A 15 16.94 13.44 5.37
CA ARG A 15 15.80 13.63 6.27
C ARG A 15 14.75 12.54 6.06
N PHE A 16 14.44 12.17 4.81
CA PHE A 16 13.49 11.10 4.53
C PHE A 16 13.97 9.75 5.05
N ALA A 17 15.24 9.43 4.86
CA ALA A 17 15.83 8.19 5.38
C ALA A 17 15.74 8.14 6.92
N ARG A 18 16.09 9.24 7.60
CA ARG A 18 15.96 9.36 9.07
C ARG A 18 14.50 9.23 9.54
N ASN A 19 13.56 9.90 8.90
CA ASN A 19 12.14 9.83 9.28
C ASN A 19 11.57 8.41 9.15
N ARG A 20 12.15 7.60 8.27
CA ARG A 20 11.79 6.18 8.07
C ARG A 20 12.62 5.22 8.93
N ASN A 21 13.48 5.75 9.81
CA ASN A 21 14.43 4.97 10.61
C ASN A 21 15.26 4.00 9.75
N LEU A 22 15.66 4.42 8.54
CA LEU A 22 16.55 3.61 7.70
C LEU A 22 17.98 3.73 8.22
N ASP A 23 18.63 2.59 8.41
CA ASP A 23 20.05 2.52 8.68
C ASP A 23 20.82 2.63 7.35
N VAL A 24 21.51 3.76 7.15
CA VAL A 24 22.21 4.05 5.90
C VAL A 24 23.67 4.31 6.21
N GLU A 25 24.53 3.36 5.82
CA GLU A 25 25.97 3.56 5.84
C GLU A 25 26.39 4.55 4.75
N VAL A 26 26.66 5.79 5.17
CA VAL A 26 27.05 6.87 4.26
C VAL A 26 28.53 6.76 3.92
N ARG A 27 28.83 6.55 2.63
CA ARG A 27 30.20 6.61 2.11
C ARG A 27 30.57 8.04 1.73
N PRO A 28 31.76 8.55 2.14
CA PRO A 28 32.23 9.86 1.72
C PRO A 28 32.22 9.99 0.19
N ARG A 29 31.82 11.16 -0.33
CA ARG A 29 31.66 11.47 -1.78
C ARG A 29 30.52 10.75 -2.51
N GLN A 30 29.82 9.80 -1.88
CA GLN A 30 28.67 9.07 -2.48
C GLN A 30 27.37 9.19 -1.68
N GLU A 31 27.33 10.09 -0.69
CA GLU A 31 26.22 10.28 0.24
C GLU A 31 24.84 10.33 -0.43
N ARG A 32 24.71 11.13 -1.50
CA ARG A 32 23.45 11.23 -2.25
C ARG A 32 23.00 9.89 -2.80
N GLY A 33 23.92 9.12 -3.36
CA GLY A 33 23.65 7.81 -3.94
C GLY A 33 23.22 6.80 -2.88
N CYS A 34 23.87 6.82 -1.72
CA CYS A 34 23.51 5.98 -0.57
C CYS A 34 22.06 6.19 -0.14
N TYR A 35 21.65 7.45 0.10
CA TYR A 35 20.27 7.73 0.50
C TYR A 35 19.25 7.42 -0.59
N LEU A 36 19.58 7.72 -1.85
CA LEU A 36 18.66 7.47 -2.96
C LEU A 36 18.41 5.96 -3.14
N ARG A 37 19.46 5.15 -3.06
CA ARG A 37 19.33 3.69 -3.10
C ARG A 37 18.53 3.17 -1.92
N ALA A 38 18.87 3.56 -0.69
CA ALA A 38 18.16 3.12 0.51
C ALA A 38 16.66 3.46 0.48
N LEU A 39 16.30 4.66 0.00
CA LEU A 39 14.89 5.06 -0.11
C LEU A 39 14.13 4.31 -1.20
N ILE A 40 14.78 4.03 -2.34
CA ILE A 40 14.19 3.24 -3.42
C ILE A 40 14.01 1.79 -2.98
N ASP A 41 15.04 1.20 -2.37
CA ASP A 41 15.00 -0.17 -1.90
C ASP A 41 13.92 -0.32 -0.82
N ALA A 42 13.83 0.62 0.13
CA ALA A 42 12.76 0.63 1.14
C ALA A 42 11.36 0.78 0.54
N ASP A 43 11.19 1.55 -0.54
CA ASP A 43 9.90 1.67 -1.24
C ASP A 43 9.57 0.41 -2.06
N ASN A 44 10.58 -0.26 -2.62
CA ASN A 44 10.41 -1.50 -3.38
C ASN A 44 10.08 -2.68 -2.46
N ASP A 45 10.71 -2.72 -1.29
CA ASP A 45 10.49 -3.74 -0.25
C ASP A 45 9.24 -3.45 0.59
N ALA A 46 8.62 -2.27 0.42
CA ALA A 46 7.39 -1.91 1.11
C ALA A 46 6.25 -2.84 0.68
N THR A 47 6.02 -3.88 1.47
CA THR A 47 4.89 -4.78 1.31
C THR A 47 3.76 -4.34 2.23
N PHE A 48 2.59 -4.10 1.64
CA PHE A 48 1.39 -3.89 2.44
C PHE A 48 0.91 -5.24 2.98
N ARG A 49 1.21 -5.49 4.27
CA ARG A 49 0.78 -6.70 4.98
C ARG A 49 -0.69 -6.59 5.34
N PHE A 50 -1.55 -6.90 4.38
CA PHE A 50 -3.00 -6.74 4.53
C PHE A 50 -3.57 -7.48 5.76
N PHE A 51 -3.02 -8.64 6.12
CA PHE A 51 -3.46 -9.39 7.29
C PHE A 51 -2.93 -8.88 8.64
N ASP A 52 -1.95 -7.97 8.64
CA ASP A 52 -1.51 -7.27 9.85
C ASP A 52 -2.54 -6.20 10.26
N LEU A 53 -3.45 -5.83 9.37
CA LEU A 53 -4.58 -4.98 9.72
C LEU A 53 -5.56 -5.75 10.62
N PRO A 54 -6.16 -5.09 11.64
CA PRO A 54 -7.28 -5.64 12.38
C PRO A 54 -8.44 -6.04 11.47
N ALA A 55 -9.21 -7.05 11.87
CA ALA A 55 -10.35 -7.56 11.08
C ALA A 55 -11.36 -6.46 10.71
N GLU A 56 -11.61 -5.51 11.62
CA GLU A 56 -12.50 -4.36 11.38
C GLU A 56 -12.03 -3.50 10.20
N MET A 57 -10.73 -3.21 10.12
CA MET A 57 -10.15 -2.44 9.01
C MET A 57 -10.19 -3.23 7.70
N ARG A 58 -10.00 -4.55 7.75
CA ARG A 58 -10.14 -5.41 6.55
C ARG A 58 -11.57 -5.42 6.04
N ASN A 59 -12.57 -5.43 6.92
CA ASN A 59 -13.98 -5.32 6.54
C ASN A 59 -14.27 -4.04 5.76
N THR A 60 -13.74 -2.89 6.21
CA THR A 60 -13.89 -1.62 5.47
C THR A 60 -13.28 -1.70 4.07
N VAL A 61 -12.15 -2.39 3.90
CA VAL A 61 -11.55 -2.62 2.58
C VAL A 61 -12.44 -3.53 1.73
N TYR A 62 -12.98 -4.62 2.29
CA TYR A 62 -13.92 -5.50 1.59
C TYR A 62 -15.19 -4.76 1.16
N GLU A 63 -15.76 -3.93 2.01
CA GLU A 63 -16.91 -3.08 1.68
C GLU A 63 -16.59 -2.13 0.52
N HIS A 64 -15.42 -1.49 0.53
CA HIS A 64 -15.03 -0.58 -0.56
C HIS A 64 -14.84 -1.30 -1.89
N LEU A 65 -14.39 -2.56 -1.88
CA LEU A 65 -14.12 -3.33 -3.08
C LEU A 65 -15.35 -4.07 -3.61
N LEU A 66 -16.20 -4.58 -2.71
CA LEU A 66 -17.30 -5.48 -3.04
C LEU A 66 -18.67 -4.78 -3.07
N THR A 67 -18.75 -3.53 -2.63
CA THR A 67 -19.96 -2.72 -2.77
C THR A 67 -19.97 -2.03 -4.12
N LEU A 68 -21.04 -2.21 -4.89
CA LEU A 68 -21.32 -1.38 -6.06
C LEU A 68 -21.48 0.06 -5.59
N ARG A 69 -20.47 0.89 -5.83
CA ARG A 69 -20.54 2.33 -5.58
C ARG A 69 -20.58 3.08 -6.90
N ASP A 70 -21.41 4.11 -6.94
CA ASP A 70 -21.36 5.11 -7.99
C ASP A 70 -20.08 5.92 -7.81
N LEU A 71 -19.03 5.48 -8.49
CA LEU A 71 -17.85 6.32 -8.69
C LEU A 71 -18.20 7.25 -9.85
N ASN A 72 -17.68 8.48 -9.85
CA ASN A 72 -17.86 9.48 -10.93
C ASN A 72 -17.55 8.97 -12.37
N HIS A 73 -17.12 7.71 -12.53
CA HIS A 73 -16.82 7.00 -13.77
C HIS A 73 -17.52 5.63 -13.90
N GLY A 74 -18.66 5.43 -13.21
CA GLY A 74 -19.51 4.23 -13.29
C GLY A 74 -19.42 3.30 -12.07
N TRP A 75 -20.34 2.33 -12.02
CA TRP A 75 -20.41 1.31 -10.98
C TRP A 75 -19.23 0.34 -11.10
N ARG A 76 -18.42 0.21 -10.04
CA ARG A 76 -17.34 -0.79 -9.99
C ARG A 76 -17.47 -1.67 -8.76
N CYS A 77 -17.27 -2.96 -8.98
CA CYS A 77 -17.11 -4.00 -7.96
C CYS A 77 -15.90 -4.83 -8.36
N TYR A 78 -15.07 -5.22 -7.40
CA TYR A 78 -13.80 -5.92 -7.60
C TYR A 78 -13.82 -7.29 -6.90
N PRO A 79 -14.62 -8.26 -7.40
CA PRO A 79 -14.77 -9.57 -6.78
C PRO A 79 -13.50 -10.42 -6.86
N GLU A 80 -12.50 -10.04 -7.66
CA GLU A 80 -11.23 -10.75 -7.81
C GLU A 80 -10.52 -10.95 -6.48
N ILE A 81 -10.72 -10.05 -5.51
CA ILE A 81 -10.17 -10.19 -4.17
C ILE A 81 -10.63 -11.49 -3.49
N LEU A 82 -11.85 -11.96 -3.76
CA LEU A 82 -12.39 -13.21 -3.21
C LEU A 82 -11.66 -14.46 -3.72
N ALA A 83 -10.95 -14.36 -4.84
CA ALA A 83 -10.20 -15.47 -5.42
C ALA A 83 -8.75 -15.54 -4.89
N THR A 84 -8.27 -14.52 -4.15
CA THR A 84 -6.87 -14.44 -3.71
C THR A 84 -6.48 -15.55 -2.73
N CYS A 85 -7.30 -15.80 -1.70
CA CYS A 85 -7.06 -16.85 -0.72
C CYS A 85 -8.32 -17.23 0.06
N LYS A 86 -8.26 -18.39 0.74
CA LYS A 86 -9.39 -18.93 1.53
C LYS A 86 -9.81 -18.01 2.68
N GLN A 87 -8.86 -17.34 3.34
CA GLN A 87 -9.17 -16.44 4.45
C GLN A 87 -9.99 -15.24 3.98
N VAL A 88 -9.51 -14.55 2.95
CA VAL A 88 -10.22 -13.41 2.35
C VAL A 88 -11.60 -13.83 1.84
N ASN A 89 -11.69 -14.97 1.15
CA ASN A 89 -12.97 -15.49 0.69
C ASN A 89 -13.94 -15.67 1.87
N ARG A 90 -13.51 -16.35 2.94
CA ARG A 90 -14.34 -16.58 4.12
C ARG A 90 -14.76 -15.28 4.82
N GLU A 91 -13.85 -14.31 4.94
CA GLU A 91 -14.12 -13.03 5.61
C GLU A 91 -15.07 -12.15 4.79
N ALA A 92 -14.89 -12.08 3.47
CA ALA A 92 -15.53 -11.07 2.62
C ALA A 92 -16.76 -11.56 1.84
N ARG A 93 -17.02 -12.87 1.78
CA ARG A 93 -18.12 -13.43 0.99
C ARG A 93 -19.50 -12.92 1.42
N GLY A 94 -19.68 -12.66 2.72
CA GLY A 94 -20.93 -12.08 3.24
C GLY A 94 -21.19 -10.65 2.72
N THR A 95 -20.13 -9.86 2.56
CA THR A 95 -20.21 -8.47 2.05
C THR A 95 -20.67 -8.43 0.59
N PHE A 96 -20.22 -9.37 -0.25
CA PHE A 96 -20.66 -9.46 -1.65
C PHE A 96 -22.13 -9.84 -1.79
N THR A 97 -22.65 -10.72 -0.93
CA THR A 97 -24.04 -11.18 -1.01
C THR A 97 -25.06 -10.13 -0.58
N GLN A 98 -24.65 -9.13 0.19
CA GLN A 98 -25.55 -8.10 0.70
C GLN A 98 -25.93 -7.06 -0.35
N THR A 99 -25.12 -6.88 -1.40
CA THR A 99 -25.38 -5.92 -2.48
C THR A 99 -26.19 -6.48 -3.65
N ALA A 100 -26.46 -7.79 -3.70
CA ALA A 100 -27.25 -8.41 -4.76
C ALA A 100 -28.78 -8.41 -4.50
N ASN A 101 -29.24 -7.87 -3.37
CA ASN A 101 -30.64 -7.93 -2.92
C ASN A 101 -31.36 -6.56 -2.89
N ASN A 102 -30.97 -5.60 -3.73
CA ASN A 102 -31.71 -4.34 -3.91
C ASN A 102 -32.15 -4.15 -5.35
#